data_AF-A0A1M5GMN4-F1
#
_entry.id   AF-A0A1M5GMN4-F1
#
_cell.length_a   1.000
_cell.length_b   1.000
_cell.length_c   1.000
_cell.angle_alpha   90.00
_cell.angle_beta   90.00
_cell.angle_gamma   90.00
#
_symmetry.space_group_name_H-M   'P 1'
#
loop_
_entity.id
_entity.type
_entity.pdbx_description
1 polymer ?
#
loop_
_entity_poly.entity_id
_entity_poly.type
_entity_poly.pdbx_seq_one_letter_code
_entity_poly.pdbx_strand_id
1 'polypeptide(L)'
;MIKKPSDFQLQTLGPSIETLYMRLQLSMFKIIELVERENKFKGLYNPRTDVIADCDNISEFKRFQSLIKGLENHVYFNSLILSGYSIFEHSLKSICFYVSDYFENSEKFEDVPRDIFRNCIKYLKRTNLVDFKNKEIDRLYVQISNVNKLRNLIAHFNGNLIKDKTKHLTEQENYKLYNSDKRLIIISNGQIYIDDSEYIRLFIQNSENFLKRIIEELKK
;
A
#
# COMPACT_ATOMS: atom_id res chain seq x y z
N MET A 1 21.99 1.93 27.38
CA MET A 1 21.23 3.05 26.79
C MET A 1 21.77 3.26 25.38
N ILE A 2 20.91 3.20 24.36
CA ILE A 2 21.33 3.42 22.97
C ILE A 2 21.75 4.90 22.84
N LYS A 3 22.90 5.18 22.22
CA LYS A 3 23.37 6.56 22.01
C LYS A 3 23.15 6.96 20.56
N LYS A 4 22.77 8.22 20.37
CA LYS A 4 22.49 8.77 19.05
C LYS A 4 23.77 9.05 18.26
N PRO A 5 23.73 8.90 16.93
CA PRO A 5 24.79 9.35 16.05
C PRO A 5 24.86 10.89 16.01
N SER A 6 25.90 11.41 15.37
CA SER A 6 26.07 12.86 15.16
C SER A 6 24.89 13.48 14.40
N ASP A 7 24.64 14.78 14.63
CA ASP A 7 23.59 15.52 13.92
C ASP A 7 23.78 15.48 12.39
N PHE A 8 25.03 15.50 11.93
CA PHE A 8 25.37 15.34 10.51
C PHE A 8 24.86 14.01 9.95
N GLN A 9 25.10 12.91 10.67
CA GLN A 9 24.58 11.60 10.26
C GLN A 9 23.04 11.60 10.27
N LEU A 10 22.41 12.12 11.32
CA LEU A 10 20.93 12.22 11.40
C LEU A 10 20.31 13.04 10.27
N GLN A 11 21.03 14.05 9.76
CA GLN A 11 20.62 14.80 8.59
C GLN A 11 20.64 13.95 7.30
N THR A 12 21.49 12.93 7.17
CA THR A 12 21.54 12.05 5.98
C THR A 12 20.38 11.05 5.87
N LEU A 13 19.70 10.75 6.99
CA LEU A 13 18.50 9.92 7.05
C LEU A 13 17.32 10.55 6.29
N GLY A 14 17.24 11.89 6.25
CA GLY A 14 16.17 12.64 5.58
C GLY A 14 16.25 12.59 4.04
N PRO A 15 17.33 13.10 3.41
CA PRO A 15 17.42 13.26 1.96
C PRO A 15 17.36 11.96 1.17
N SER A 16 17.92 10.87 1.69
CA SER A 16 17.92 9.56 1.01
C SER A 16 16.53 8.94 0.97
N ILE A 17 15.80 9.04 2.08
CA ILE A 17 14.41 8.60 2.21
C ILE A 17 13.49 9.56 1.45
N GLU A 18 13.58 10.87 1.67
CA GLU A 18 12.80 11.91 0.98
C GLU A 18 13.00 11.88 -0.54
N THR A 19 14.19 11.58 -1.06
CA THR A 19 14.41 11.45 -2.51
C THR A 19 13.74 10.21 -3.09
N LEU A 20 13.80 9.07 -2.39
CA LEU A 20 13.03 7.87 -2.76
C LEU A 20 11.53 8.17 -2.71
N TYR A 21 11.06 8.84 -1.66
CA TYR A 21 9.67 9.26 -1.49
C TYR A 21 9.19 10.21 -2.58
N MET A 22 9.90 11.31 -2.83
CA MET A 22 9.49 12.29 -3.85
C MET A 22 9.41 11.65 -5.24
N ARG A 23 10.39 10.81 -5.61
CA ARG A 23 10.35 10.11 -6.91
C ARG A 23 9.16 9.16 -7.02
N LEU A 24 8.80 8.47 -5.93
CA LEU A 24 7.74 7.48 -5.90
C LEU A 24 6.34 8.07 -5.73
N GLN A 25 6.23 9.14 -4.94
CA GLN A 25 5.04 9.97 -4.82
C GLN A 25 4.71 10.57 -6.19
N LEU A 26 5.70 11.18 -6.84
CA LEU A 26 5.55 11.71 -8.19
C LEU A 26 5.19 10.62 -9.20
N SER A 27 5.72 9.39 -9.09
CA SER A 27 5.34 8.31 -10.00
C SER A 27 3.93 7.78 -9.73
N MET A 28 3.59 7.44 -8.48
CA MET A 28 2.28 6.83 -8.17
C MET A 28 1.14 7.82 -8.35
N PHE A 29 1.25 9.08 -7.91
CA PHE A 29 0.20 10.06 -8.13
C PHE A 29 0.03 10.38 -9.62
N LYS A 30 1.10 10.48 -10.40
CA LYS A 30 0.99 10.65 -11.87
C LYS A 30 0.34 9.46 -12.55
N ILE A 31 0.62 8.23 -12.11
CA ILE A 31 -0.01 7.02 -12.67
C ILE A 31 -1.49 6.97 -12.27
N ILE A 32 -1.84 7.30 -11.02
CA ILE A 32 -3.24 7.45 -10.58
C ILE A 32 -3.96 8.53 -11.39
N GLU A 33 -3.38 9.71 -11.55
CA GLU A 33 -3.93 10.81 -12.35
C GLU A 33 -4.07 10.43 -13.82
N LEU A 34 -3.11 9.71 -14.39
CA LEU A 34 -3.18 9.19 -15.75
C LEU A 34 -4.37 8.24 -15.87
N VAL A 35 -4.55 7.31 -14.94
CA VAL A 35 -5.67 6.36 -14.96
C VAL A 35 -7.01 7.05 -14.73
N GLU A 36 -7.11 7.97 -13.79
CA GLU A 36 -8.31 8.79 -13.59
C GLU A 36 -8.62 9.64 -14.82
N ARG A 37 -7.60 10.22 -15.46
CA ARG A 37 -7.73 10.97 -16.71
C ARG A 37 -8.18 10.06 -17.84
N GLU A 38 -7.58 8.88 -18.00
CA GLU A 38 -7.98 7.89 -19.00
C GLU A 38 -9.43 7.43 -18.76
N ASN A 39 -9.81 7.14 -17.51
CA ASN A 39 -11.19 6.79 -17.13
C ASN A 39 -12.18 7.94 -17.41
N LYS A 40 -11.75 9.20 -17.20
CA LYS A 40 -12.54 10.41 -17.44
C LYS A 40 -12.64 10.78 -18.93
N PHE A 41 -11.57 10.60 -19.70
CA PHE A 41 -11.51 10.90 -21.13
C PHE A 41 -12.16 9.80 -21.98
N LYS A 42 -12.03 8.53 -21.58
CA LYS A 42 -12.65 7.42 -22.31
C LYS A 42 -14.12 7.24 -21.97
N GLY A 43 -14.59 7.85 -20.87
CA GLY A 43 -15.90 7.56 -20.30
C GLY A 43 -16.01 6.09 -19.91
N LEU A 44 -16.78 5.77 -18.88
CA LEU A 44 -17.40 4.46 -18.93
C LEU A 44 -18.33 4.51 -20.15
N TYR A 45 -18.03 3.73 -21.19
CA TYR A 45 -18.91 3.58 -22.35
C TYR A 45 -20.34 3.46 -21.86
N ASN A 46 -21.17 4.44 -22.20
CA ASN A 46 -22.56 4.49 -21.83
C ASN A 46 -23.36 3.92 -23.02
N PRO A 47 -23.82 2.65 -22.94
CA PRO A 47 -24.51 1.98 -24.04
C PRO A 47 -25.81 2.66 -24.48
N ARG A 48 -26.27 3.69 -23.76
CA ARG A 48 -27.49 4.45 -24.08
C ARG A 48 -27.22 5.79 -24.78
N THR A 49 -26.00 6.33 -24.71
CA THR A 49 -25.73 7.71 -25.17
C THR A 49 -24.56 7.84 -26.14
N ASP A 50 -23.68 6.84 -26.23
CA ASP A 50 -22.44 6.99 -26.98
C ASP A 50 -22.61 6.44 -28.40
N VAL A 51 -22.40 7.29 -29.42
CA VAL A 51 -22.43 6.90 -30.84
C VAL A 51 -21.05 6.36 -31.22
N ILE A 52 -21.03 5.10 -31.65
CA ILE A 52 -19.83 4.34 -32.02
C ILE A 52 -19.38 4.78 -33.42
N ALA A 53 -18.09 5.13 -33.59
CA ALA A 53 -17.52 5.43 -34.91
C ALA A 53 -17.31 4.13 -35.71
N ASP A 54 -17.46 4.17 -37.03
CA ASP A 54 -17.45 2.99 -37.93
C ASP A 54 -16.19 2.09 -37.85
N CYS A 55 -15.10 2.59 -37.27
CA CYS A 55 -13.88 1.84 -36.99
C CYS A 55 -13.98 0.84 -35.82
N ASP A 56 -15.02 0.92 -34.99
CA ASP A 56 -15.21 0.06 -33.81
C ASP A 56 -15.97 -1.24 -34.14
N ASN A 57 -16.41 -1.45 -35.39
CA ASN A 57 -17.05 -2.69 -35.83
C ASN A 57 -16.08 -3.83 -36.15
N ILE A 58 -14.77 -3.60 -36.01
CA ILE A 58 -13.76 -4.64 -36.16
C ILE A 58 -13.84 -5.61 -34.97
N SER A 59 -14.09 -6.88 -35.25
CA SER A 59 -14.29 -7.92 -34.23
C SER A 59 -13.09 -8.04 -33.28
N GLU A 60 -11.87 -7.85 -33.77
CA GLU A 60 -10.64 -7.82 -32.96
C GLU A 60 -10.59 -6.62 -32.01
N PHE A 61 -11.05 -5.44 -32.42
CA PHE A 61 -11.08 -4.26 -31.56
C PHE A 61 -12.15 -4.37 -30.47
N LYS A 62 -13.33 -4.93 -30.79
CA LYS A 62 -14.36 -5.26 -29.78
C LYS A 62 -13.86 -6.30 -28.78
N ARG A 63 -13.11 -7.30 -29.26
CA ARG A 63 -12.52 -8.34 -28.41
C ARG A 63 -11.41 -7.77 -27.54
N PHE A 64 -10.55 -6.90 -28.07
CA PHE A 64 -9.52 -6.17 -27.33
C PHE A 64 -10.13 -5.22 -26.28
N GLN A 65 -11.16 -4.44 -26.62
CA GLN A 65 -11.85 -3.59 -25.64
C GLN A 65 -12.54 -4.41 -24.54
N SER A 66 -13.15 -5.55 -24.87
CA SER A 66 -13.72 -6.46 -23.87
C SER A 66 -12.62 -7.10 -23.00
N LEU A 67 -11.45 -7.36 -23.58
CA LEU A 67 -10.27 -7.86 -22.86
C LEU A 67 -9.69 -6.79 -21.93
N ILE A 68 -9.61 -5.53 -22.36
CA ILE A 68 -9.08 -4.39 -21.58
C ILE A 68 -10.07 -3.93 -20.50
N LYS A 69 -11.38 -3.93 -20.78
CA LYS A 69 -12.43 -3.71 -19.78
C LYS A 69 -12.46 -4.85 -18.74
N GLY A 70 -12.13 -6.09 -19.16
CA GLY A 70 -11.97 -7.27 -18.31
C GLY A 70 -10.58 -7.46 -17.67
N LEU A 71 -9.56 -6.70 -18.10
CA LEU A 71 -8.26 -6.55 -17.43
C LEU A 71 -8.32 -5.45 -16.33
N GLU A 72 -9.54 -4.98 -16.06
CA GLU A 72 -10.15 -4.41 -14.85
C GLU A 72 -9.27 -3.51 -13.97
N ASN A 73 -9.81 -2.33 -13.64
CA ASN A 73 -9.31 -1.40 -12.62
C ASN A 73 -8.81 -2.10 -11.34
N HIS A 74 -9.37 -3.26 -10.98
CA HIS A 74 -8.91 -4.03 -9.84
C HIS A 74 -7.50 -4.62 -9.99
N VAL A 75 -7.09 -5.13 -11.16
CA VAL A 75 -5.73 -5.72 -11.34
C VAL A 75 -4.71 -4.60 -11.17
N TYR A 76 -5.05 -3.44 -11.71
CA TYR A 76 -4.28 -2.23 -11.59
C TYR A 76 -4.19 -1.73 -10.15
N PHE A 77 -5.30 -1.53 -9.44
CA PHE A 77 -5.27 -1.07 -8.05
C PHE A 77 -4.63 -2.09 -7.11
N ASN A 78 -4.82 -3.39 -7.36
CA ASN A 78 -4.12 -4.45 -6.62
C ASN A 78 -2.60 -4.35 -6.85
N SER A 79 -2.17 -4.13 -8.09
CA SER A 79 -0.77 -3.91 -8.43
C SER A 79 -0.22 -2.64 -7.77
N LEU A 80 -0.98 -1.55 -7.72
CA LEU A 80 -0.59 -0.33 -7.00
C LEU A 80 -0.46 -0.55 -5.49
N ILE A 81 -1.38 -1.29 -4.84
CA ILE A 81 -1.22 -1.66 -3.44
C ILE A 81 0.05 -2.49 -3.24
N LEU A 82 0.28 -3.51 -4.07
CA LEU A 82 1.48 -4.35 -3.94
C LEU A 82 2.75 -3.52 -4.08
N SER A 83 2.86 -2.70 -5.12
CA SER A 83 4.01 -1.82 -5.36
C SER A 83 4.19 -0.79 -4.25
N GLY A 84 3.12 -0.08 -3.86
CA GLY A 84 3.17 0.90 -2.79
C GLY A 84 3.59 0.28 -1.45
N TYR A 85 3.14 -0.94 -1.17
CA TYR A 85 3.53 -1.68 0.03
C TYR A 85 4.99 -2.13 -0.01
N SER A 86 5.48 -2.61 -1.15
CA SER A 86 6.91 -2.96 -1.31
C SER A 86 7.83 -1.76 -1.08
N ILE A 87 7.43 -0.58 -1.57
CA ILE A 87 8.15 0.68 -1.36
C ILE A 87 8.18 1.07 0.11
N PHE A 88 7.02 1.01 0.76
CA PHE A 88 6.87 1.28 2.17
C PHE A 88 7.75 0.33 3.01
N GLU A 89 7.71 -0.97 2.73
CA GLU A 89 8.52 -1.99 3.39
C GLU A 89 10.02 -1.73 3.22
N HIS A 90 10.46 -1.44 2.00
CA HIS A 90 11.85 -1.11 1.73
C HIS A 90 12.30 0.12 2.54
N SER A 91 11.49 1.18 2.55
CA SER A 91 11.82 2.41 3.28
C SER A 91 11.90 2.17 4.78
N LEU A 92 10.96 1.41 5.34
CA LEU A 92 10.97 1.05 6.76
C LEU A 92 12.18 0.19 7.11
N LYS A 93 12.57 -0.76 6.25
CA LYS A 93 13.81 -1.54 6.41
C LYS A 93 15.03 -0.62 6.40
N SER A 94 15.11 0.34 5.49
CA SER A 94 16.22 1.29 5.44
C SER A 94 16.37 2.08 6.74
N ILE A 95 15.26 2.45 7.38
CA ILE A 95 15.29 3.07 8.73
C ILE A 95 15.86 2.09 9.76
N CYS A 96 15.42 0.83 9.78
CA CYS A 96 15.93 -0.18 10.71
C CYS A 96 17.44 -0.43 10.54
N PHE A 97 17.90 -0.56 9.29
CA PHE A 97 19.33 -0.68 8.98
C PHE A 97 20.12 0.54 9.43
N TYR A 98 19.60 1.74 9.18
CA TYR A 98 20.24 2.96 9.64
C TYR A 98 20.39 2.99 11.17
N VAL A 99 19.34 2.62 11.92
CA VAL A 99 19.43 2.51 13.38
C VAL A 99 20.52 1.50 13.78
N SER A 100 20.49 0.31 13.19
CA SER A 100 21.44 -0.79 13.44
C SER A 100 22.91 -0.43 13.13
N ASP A 101 23.16 0.47 12.19
CA ASP A 101 24.50 0.80 11.74
C ASP A 101 25.08 2.05 12.39
N TYR A 102 24.24 3.03 12.75
CA TYR A 102 24.70 4.32 13.24
C TYR A 102 24.42 4.59 14.72
N PHE A 103 23.43 3.94 15.34
CA PHE A 103 23.17 4.14 16.77
C PHE A 103 24.05 3.23 17.62
N GLU A 104 24.85 3.79 18.53
CA GLU A 104 25.73 3.00 19.39
C GLU A 104 24.90 2.17 20.38
N ASN A 105 25.34 0.93 20.61
CA ASN A 105 24.65 -0.05 21.46
C ASN A 105 23.25 -0.46 20.98
N SER A 106 22.89 -0.15 19.73
CA SER A 106 21.73 -0.76 19.09
C SER A 106 22.01 -2.23 18.75
N GLU A 107 20.99 -3.07 18.87
CA GLU A 107 21.06 -4.44 18.35
C GLU A 107 21.08 -4.41 16.81
N LYS A 108 21.72 -5.41 16.19
CA LYS A 108 21.72 -5.54 14.74
C LYS A 108 20.31 -5.88 14.24
N PHE A 109 19.91 -5.21 13.16
CA PHE A 109 18.68 -5.54 12.47
C PHE A 109 18.89 -6.76 11.57
N GLU A 110 18.12 -7.82 11.82
CA GLU A 110 18.12 -9.02 10.98
C GLU A 110 17.03 -8.91 9.90
N ASP A 111 17.43 -8.90 8.64
CA ASP A 111 16.50 -8.85 7.52
C ASP A 111 15.89 -10.23 7.24
N VAL A 112 14.81 -10.52 7.95
CA VAL A 112 14.02 -11.73 7.74
C VAL A 112 13.02 -11.49 6.59
N PRO A 113 12.99 -12.36 5.55
CA PRO A 113 12.23 -12.11 4.32
C PRO A 113 10.70 -12.27 4.45
N ARG A 114 10.19 -12.65 5.63
CA ARG A 114 8.76 -12.84 5.90
C ARG A 114 8.29 -11.85 6.95
N ASP A 115 7.06 -11.36 6.81
CA ASP A 115 6.46 -10.41 7.75
C ASP A 115 7.34 -9.16 7.99
N ILE A 116 7.94 -8.62 6.93
CA ILE A 116 8.90 -7.51 6.97
C ILE A 116 8.37 -6.35 7.84
N PHE A 117 7.14 -5.90 7.57
CA PHE A 117 6.52 -4.82 8.34
C PHE A 117 6.52 -5.13 9.85
N ARG A 118 6.06 -6.32 10.25
CA ARG A 118 5.99 -6.71 11.66
C ARG A 118 7.38 -6.81 12.28
N ASN A 119 8.38 -7.31 11.55
CA ASN A 119 9.74 -7.45 12.05
C ASN A 119 10.41 -6.09 12.26
N CYS A 120 10.24 -5.16 11.33
CA CYS A 120 10.72 -3.79 11.48
C CYS A 120 10.10 -3.12 12.71
N ILE A 121 8.78 -3.26 12.89
CA ILE A 121 8.09 -2.68 14.06
C ILE A 121 8.56 -3.32 15.37
N LYS A 122 8.74 -4.65 15.40
CA LYS A 122 9.32 -5.33 16.58
C LYS A 122 10.71 -4.81 16.91
N TYR A 123 11.57 -4.68 15.90
CA TYR A 123 12.92 -4.13 16.06
C TYR A 123 12.89 -2.71 16.64
N LEU A 124 12.14 -1.79 16.02
CA LEU A 124 12.03 -0.41 16.50
C LEU A 124 11.47 -0.33 17.93
N LYS A 125 10.48 -1.18 18.28
CA LYS A 125 9.96 -1.27 19.65
C LYS A 125 11.01 -1.72 20.66
N ARG A 126 11.89 -2.66 20.31
CA ARG A 126 12.97 -3.13 21.22
C ARG A 126 14.03 -2.04 21.47
N THR A 127 14.26 -1.17 20.49
CA THR A 127 15.23 -0.07 20.63
C THR A 127 14.77 1.02 21.60
N ASN A 128 13.47 1.14 21.86
CA ASN A 128 12.85 2.25 22.61
C ASN A 128 13.18 3.65 22.05
N LEU A 129 13.62 3.78 20.80
CA LEU A 129 13.93 5.05 20.14
C LEU A 129 12.69 5.74 19.55
N VAL A 130 11.57 5.01 19.43
CA VAL A 130 10.32 5.48 18.83
C VAL A 130 9.18 5.18 19.80
N ASP A 131 8.42 6.20 20.20
CA ASP A 131 7.25 6.00 21.06
C ASP A 131 6.03 5.51 20.26
N PHE A 132 5.86 4.19 20.18
CA PHE A 132 4.66 3.59 19.61
C PHE A 132 3.39 3.76 20.46
N LYS A 133 3.46 4.38 21.66
CA LYS A 133 2.27 4.79 22.41
C LYS A 133 1.75 6.17 21.96
N ASN A 134 2.51 6.88 21.13
CA ASN A 134 2.03 8.09 20.48
C ASN A 134 0.77 7.77 19.67
N LYS A 135 -0.33 8.47 19.99
CA LYS A 135 -1.66 8.22 19.38
C LYS A 135 -1.65 8.31 17.85
N GLU A 136 -0.85 9.19 17.28
CA GLU A 136 -0.78 9.39 15.84
C GLU A 136 -0.04 8.22 15.17
N ILE A 137 1.10 7.81 15.72
CA ILE A 137 1.87 6.65 15.24
C ILE A 137 1.03 5.37 15.35
N ASP A 138 0.35 5.16 16.47
CA ASP A 138 -0.52 4.00 16.67
C ASP A 138 -1.69 3.98 15.67
N ARG A 139 -2.36 5.11 15.46
CA ARG A 139 -3.44 5.24 14.46
C ARG A 139 -2.94 4.87 13.05
N LEU A 140 -1.81 5.42 12.63
CA LEU A 140 -1.22 5.15 11.32
C LEU A 140 -0.78 3.69 11.19
N TYR A 141 -0.18 3.12 12.25
CA TYR A 141 0.18 1.72 12.32
C TYR A 141 -1.02 0.79 12.13
N VAL A 142 -2.16 1.08 12.78
CA VAL A 142 -3.40 0.30 12.62
C VAL A 142 -3.92 0.39 11.19
N GLN A 143 -3.93 1.58 10.59
CA GLN A 143 -4.38 1.77 9.21
C GLN A 143 -3.51 0.99 8.21
N ILE A 144 -2.19 1.10 8.32
CA ILE A 144 -1.25 0.36 7.46
C ILE A 144 -1.35 -1.15 7.70
N SER A 145 -1.56 -1.59 8.96
CA SER A 145 -1.77 -2.99 9.30
C SER A 145 -3.02 -3.57 8.61
N ASN A 146 -4.10 -2.78 8.48
CA ASN A 146 -5.29 -3.22 7.75
C ASN A 146 -5.01 -3.34 6.25
N VAL A 147 -4.27 -2.40 5.65
CA VAL A 147 -3.83 -2.51 4.25
C VAL A 147 -2.91 -3.72 4.04
N ASN A 148 -2.04 -4.04 5.01
CA ASN A 148 -1.19 -5.23 4.95
C ASN A 148 -2.01 -6.53 4.85
N LYS A 149 -3.13 -6.61 5.58
CA LYS A 149 -4.03 -7.77 5.50
C LYS A 149 -4.61 -7.91 4.09
N LEU A 150 -5.01 -6.80 3.46
CA LEU A 150 -5.48 -6.79 2.08
C LEU A 150 -4.37 -7.17 1.10
N ARG A 151 -3.18 -6.58 1.24
CA ARG A 151 -1.97 -6.90 0.45
C ARG A 151 -1.64 -8.39 0.52
N ASN A 152 -1.67 -9.00 1.70
CA ASN A 152 -1.43 -10.43 1.87
C ASN A 152 -2.55 -11.28 1.26
N LEU A 153 -3.79 -10.83 1.33
CA LEU A 153 -4.91 -11.47 0.66
C LEU A 153 -4.72 -11.48 -0.87
N ILE A 154 -4.36 -10.32 -1.44
CA ILE A 154 -4.06 -10.17 -2.87
C ILE A 154 -2.88 -11.07 -3.28
N ALA A 155 -1.76 -10.98 -2.57
CA ALA A 155 -0.52 -11.65 -2.95
C ALA A 155 -0.59 -13.18 -2.82
N HIS A 156 -1.28 -13.72 -1.81
CA HIS A 156 -1.25 -15.15 -1.50
C HIS A 156 -2.54 -15.89 -1.84
N PHE A 157 -3.65 -15.18 -1.94
CA PHE A 157 -4.98 -15.77 -2.17
C PHE A 157 -5.67 -15.14 -3.37
N ASN A 158 -4.93 -14.46 -4.24
CA ASN A 158 -5.44 -13.75 -5.41
C ASN A 158 -6.58 -12.77 -5.06
N GLY A 159 -6.61 -12.25 -3.84
CA GLY A 159 -7.69 -11.38 -3.36
C GLY A 159 -8.99 -12.12 -3.04
N ASN A 160 -8.98 -13.43 -2.81
CA ASN A 160 -10.18 -14.17 -2.42
C ASN A 160 -10.27 -14.37 -0.90
N LEU A 161 -11.40 -13.95 -0.31
CA LEU A 161 -11.70 -14.10 1.11
C LEU A 161 -12.06 -15.52 1.54
N ILE A 162 -12.52 -16.36 0.62
CA ILE A 162 -12.89 -17.74 0.90
C ILE A 162 -11.61 -18.57 1.02
N LYS A 163 -11.04 -18.57 2.21
CA LYS A 163 -9.90 -19.42 2.58
C LYS A 163 -10.37 -20.74 3.16
N ASP A 164 -11.44 -20.68 3.94
CA ASP A 164 -12.09 -21.85 4.53
C ASP A 164 -13.36 -22.17 3.73
N LYS A 165 -13.30 -23.24 2.92
CA LYS A 165 -14.42 -23.66 2.07
C LYS A 165 -15.64 -24.15 2.86
N THR A 166 -15.50 -24.37 4.17
CA THR A 166 -16.60 -24.83 5.04
C THR A 166 -17.43 -23.69 5.61
N LYS A 167 -16.95 -22.45 5.49
CA LYS A 167 -17.60 -21.26 6.06
C LYS A 167 -18.29 -20.42 5.00
N HIS A 168 -19.40 -19.80 5.36
CA HIS A 168 -20.05 -18.83 4.50
C HIS A 168 -19.17 -17.59 4.32
N LEU A 169 -19.32 -16.85 3.21
CA LEU A 169 -18.50 -15.66 2.90
C LEU A 169 -18.50 -14.64 4.06
N THR A 170 -19.67 -14.40 4.66
CA THR A 170 -19.86 -13.46 5.78
C THR A 170 -19.16 -13.87 7.07
N GLU A 171 -18.73 -15.13 7.18
CA GLU A 171 -18.05 -15.73 8.33
C GLU A 171 -16.54 -15.85 8.11
N GLN A 172 -16.06 -15.50 6.91
CA GLN A 172 -14.63 -15.53 6.59
C GLN A 172 -13.85 -14.51 7.43
N GLU A 173 -12.59 -14.84 7.70
CA GLU A 173 -11.71 -13.97 8.45
C GLU A 173 -11.55 -12.62 7.74
N ASN A 174 -11.64 -11.52 8.51
CA ASN A 174 -11.58 -10.15 8.01
C ASN A 174 -12.74 -9.72 7.07
N TYR A 175 -13.78 -10.55 6.84
CA TYR A 175 -14.95 -10.14 6.05
C TYR A 175 -15.55 -8.81 6.54
N LYS A 176 -15.80 -8.71 7.86
CA LYS A 176 -16.35 -7.48 8.47
C LYS A 176 -15.46 -6.26 8.27
N LEU A 177 -14.13 -6.45 8.33
CA LEU A 177 -13.16 -5.37 8.12
C LEU A 177 -13.30 -4.80 6.71
N TYR A 178 -13.29 -5.68 5.71
CA TYR A 178 -13.35 -5.26 4.32
C TYR A 178 -14.74 -4.76 3.91
N ASN A 179 -15.80 -5.43 4.35
CA ASN A 179 -17.19 -5.03 4.06
C ASN A 179 -17.57 -3.69 4.70
N SER A 180 -16.83 -3.22 5.70
CA SER A 180 -17.06 -1.92 6.32
C SER A 180 -16.46 -0.74 5.54
N ASP A 181 -15.53 -1.00 4.61
CA ASP A 181 -14.89 0.04 3.80
C ASP A 181 -15.58 0.15 2.44
N LYS A 182 -16.30 1.25 2.21
CA LYS A 182 -17.08 1.48 0.98
C LYS A 182 -16.24 1.56 -0.29
N ARG A 183 -14.92 1.69 -0.15
CA ARG A 183 -13.97 1.75 -1.28
C ARG A 183 -13.56 0.36 -1.76
N LEU A 184 -13.95 -0.67 -1.03
CA LEU A 184 -13.72 -2.06 -1.37
C LEU A 184 -15.04 -2.71 -1.78
N ILE A 185 -14.99 -3.51 -2.84
CA ILE A 185 -16.12 -4.32 -3.31
C ILE A 185 -15.80 -5.77 -3.04
N ILE A 186 -16.74 -6.48 -2.40
CA ILE A 186 -16.69 -7.93 -2.24
C ILE A 186 -17.80 -8.52 -3.11
N ILE A 187 -17.45 -9.38 -4.06
CA ILE A 187 -18.43 -10.10 -4.88
C ILE A 187 -18.76 -11.47 -4.28
N SER A 188 -19.84 -12.08 -4.75
CA SER A 188 -20.42 -13.31 -4.16
C SER A 188 -19.47 -14.51 -4.10
N ASN A 189 -18.49 -14.58 -5.01
CA ASN A 189 -17.46 -15.63 -5.02
C ASN A 189 -16.30 -15.35 -4.04
N GLY A 190 -16.42 -14.31 -3.20
CA GLY A 190 -15.44 -13.91 -2.18
C GLY A 190 -14.27 -13.08 -2.67
N GLN A 191 -14.20 -12.77 -3.97
CA GLN A 191 -13.18 -11.91 -4.52
C GLN A 191 -13.37 -10.47 -4.02
N ILE A 192 -12.27 -9.85 -3.59
CA ILE A 192 -12.22 -8.43 -3.21
C ILE A 192 -11.54 -7.60 -4.30
N TYR A 193 -12.09 -6.41 -4.51
CA TYR A 193 -11.57 -5.41 -5.42
C TYR A 193 -11.50 -4.05 -4.73
N ILE A 194 -10.54 -3.24 -5.16
CA ILE A 194 -10.48 -1.82 -4.81
C ILE A 194 -11.21 -1.07 -5.93
N ASP A 195 -12.22 -0.28 -5.56
CA ASP A 195 -13.06 0.44 -6.53
C ASP A 195 -12.76 1.94 -6.57
N ASP A 196 -12.18 2.47 -5.49
CA ASP A 196 -11.92 3.89 -5.32
C ASP A 196 -10.41 4.17 -5.19
N SER A 197 -9.87 5.05 -6.04
CA SER A 197 -8.47 5.47 -6.02
C SER A 197 -8.08 6.17 -4.71
N GLU A 198 -9.05 6.74 -3.99
CA GLU A 198 -8.84 7.30 -2.65
C GLU A 198 -8.37 6.26 -1.63
N TYR A 199 -8.65 4.98 -1.86
CA TYR A 199 -8.07 3.90 -1.03
C TYR A 199 -6.54 3.88 -1.16
N ILE A 200 -6.04 3.97 -2.39
CA ILE A 200 -4.60 3.97 -2.69
C ILE A 200 -3.95 5.27 -2.19
N ARG A 201 -4.58 6.41 -2.48
CA ARG A 201 -4.07 7.74 -2.07
C ARG A 201 -3.95 7.82 -0.55
N LEU A 202 -4.97 7.37 0.18
CA LEU A 202 -4.94 7.36 1.65
C LEU A 202 -3.86 6.41 2.19
N PHE A 203 -3.67 5.25 1.58
CA PHE A 203 -2.58 4.34 1.97
C PHE A 203 -1.21 5.01 1.82
N ILE A 204 -0.94 5.63 0.66
CA ILE A 204 0.33 6.33 0.39
C ILE A 204 0.55 7.43 1.44
N GLN A 205 -0.45 8.29 1.66
CA GLN A 205 -0.37 9.37 2.64
C GLN A 205 -0.11 8.85 4.06
N ASN A 206 -0.79 7.78 4.47
CA ASN A 206 -0.58 7.19 5.79
C ASN A 206 0.81 6.59 5.93
N SER A 207 1.32 5.91 4.91
CA SER A 207 2.69 5.37 4.87
C SER A 207 3.74 6.48 4.99
N GLU A 208 3.59 7.57 4.24
CA GLU A 208 4.49 8.73 4.31
C GLU A 208 4.49 9.36 5.69
N ASN A 209 3.29 9.64 6.22
CA ASN A 209 3.15 10.24 7.54
C ASN A 209 3.74 9.33 8.63
N PHE A 210 3.52 8.02 8.54
CA PHE A 210 4.03 7.07 9.51
C PHE A 210 5.57 7.09 9.57
N LEU A 211 6.22 7.08 8.41
CA LEU A 211 7.69 7.09 8.34
C LEU A 211 8.27 8.43 8.75
N LYS A 212 7.64 9.55 8.37
CA LYS A 212 8.01 10.88 8.84
C LYS A 212 7.99 10.96 10.36
N ARG A 213 6.92 10.47 11.00
CA ARG A 213 6.82 10.43 12.46
C ARG A 213 7.89 9.55 13.10
N ILE A 214 8.20 8.39 12.52
CA ILE A 214 9.32 7.55 12.99
C ILE A 214 10.64 8.32 12.91
N ILE A 215 10.92 8.98 11.79
CA ILE A 215 12.16 9.74 11.59
C ILE A 215 12.24 10.93 12.56
N GLU A 216 11.13 11.63 12.81
CA GLU A 216 11.05 12.70 13.80
C GLU A 216 11.39 12.20 15.20
N GLU A 217 10.85 11.05 15.62
CA GLU A 217 11.17 10.43 16.90
C GLU A 217 12.66 10.07 17.01
N LEU A 218 13.26 9.52 15.94
CA LEU A 218 14.69 9.19 15.91
C LEU A 218 15.60 10.42 16.04
N LYS A 219 15.11 11.61 15.63
CA LYS A 219 15.84 12.88 15.70
C LYS A 219 15.69 13.60 17.04
N LYS A 220 14.67 13.29 17.85
CA LYS A 220 14.49 13.83 19.21
C LYS A 220 15.52 13.26 20.13
#